data_AF-A0A2G9S495-F1
#
_entry.id   AF-A0A2G9S495-F1
#
_cell.length_a   1.000
_cell.length_b   1.000
_cell.length_c   1.000
_cell.angle_alpha   90.00
_cell.angle_beta   90.00
_cell.angle_gamma   90.00
#
_symmetry.space_group_name_H-M   'P 1'
#
loop_
_entity.id
_entity.type
_entity.pdbx_description
1 polymer ?
#
loop_
_entity_poly.entity_id
_entity_poly.type
_entity_poly.pdbx_seq_one_letter_code
_entity_poly.pdbx_strand_id
1 'polypeptide(L)'
;NLNQAYSSIFTTYRNFVGPPHFKAICRLLGYQGIAVVMEELLKVVKSLLQGTILQYVNTLMEVMPKICRLPRHEYGSPGILEFFHHQLKDIVEYAELKTVCFQNLREVGNTLLFCLLIEQSLVPETVQDSASESAELHQDSQP
;
A
#
# COMPACT_ATOMS: atom_id res chain seq x y z
N ASN A 1 -15.21 33.84 -15.01
CA ASN A 1 -13.97 33.20 -14.50
C ASN A 1 -14.18 31.69 -14.37
N LEU A 2 -14.09 30.94 -15.47
CA LEU A 2 -14.26 29.47 -15.46
C LEU A 2 -13.09 28.77 -14.76
N ASN A 3 -11.86 29.27 -14.95
CA ASN A 3 -10.67 28.69 -14.30
C ASN A 3 -10.75 28.72 -12.78
N GLN A 4 -11.28 29.80 -12.18
CA GLN A 4 -11.48 29.87 -10.73
C GLN A 4 -12.53 28.86 -10.26
N ALA A 5 -13.66 28.74 -10.98
CA ALA A 5 -14.70 27.78 -10.64
C ALA A 5 -14.18 26.32 -10.68
N TYR A 6 -13.47 25.93 -11.74
CA TYR A 6 -12.88 24.60 -11.84
C TYR A 6 -11.81 24.36 -10.77
N SER A 7 -10.95 25.34 -10.50
CA SER A 7 -9.92 25.23 -9.47
C SER A 7 -10.54 25.01 -8.07
N SER A 8 -11.63 25.72 -7.74
CA SER A 8 -12.35 25.52 -6.49
C SER A 8 -12.93 24.10 -6.37
N ILE A 9 -13.53 23.57 -7.44
CA ILE A 9 -14.09 22.20 -7.44
C ILE A 9 -12.97 21.17 -7.24
N PHE A 10 -11.90 21.23 -8.03
CA PHE A 10 -10.83 20.24 -7.98
C PHE A 10 -9.96 20.31 -6.73
N THR A 11 -9.97 21.43 -6.00
CA THR A 11 -9.28 21.54 -4.70
C THR A 11 -9.78 20.50 -3.68
N THR A 12 -11.05 20.09 -3.79
CA THR A 12 -11.65 19.05 -2.93
C THR A 12 -10.94 17.70 -3.03
N TYR A 13 -10.24 17.43 -4.14
CA TYR A 13 -9.53 16.17 -4.40
C TYR A 13 -8.03 16.22 -4.03
N ARG A 14 -7.49 17.37 -3.60
CA ARG A 14 -6.03 17.55 -3.45
C ARG A 14 -5.41 16.90 -2.20
N ASN A 15 -6.18 16.76 -1.13
CA ASN A 15 -5.63 16.41 0.20
C ASN A 15 -5.65 14.91 0.51
N PHE A 16 -6.02 14.08 -0.47
CA PHE A 16 -6.06 12.62 -0.32
C PHE A 16 -5.90 11.92 -1.67
N VAL A 17 -5.64 10.62 -1.64
CA VAL A 17 -5.72 9.73 -2.81
C VAL A 17 -6.71 8.62 -2.47
N GLY A 18 -7.59 8.27 -3.41
CA GLY A 18 -8.75 7.40 -3.14
C GLY A 18 -9.55 7.09 -4.40
N PRO A 19 -10.73 6.42 -4.29
CA PRO A 19 -11.47 5.87 -5.43
C PRO A 19 -11.63 6.77 -6.66
N PRO A 20 -12.00 8.08 -6.55
CA PRO A 20 -12.12 8.94 -7.74
C PRO A 20 -10.80 9.11 -8.51
N HIS A 21 -9.66 9.08 -7.81
CA HIS A 21 -8.34 9.17 -8.41
C HIS A 21 -7.97 7.89 -9.14
N PHE A 22 -8.17 6.74 -8.50
CA PHE A 22 -7.89 5.43 -9.11
C PHE A 22 -8.76 5.19 -10.35
N LYS A 23 -10.03 5.59 -10.33
CA LYS A 23 -10.90 5.53 -11.51
C LYS A 23 -10.38 6.40 -12.66
N ALA A 24 -9.94 7.62 -12.37
CA ALA A 24 -9.33 8.48 -13.38
C ALA A 24 -8.03 7.89 -13.94
N ILE A 25 -7.19 7.28 -13.09
CA ILE A 25 -5.97 6.58 -13.51
C ILE A 25 -6.30 5.41 -14.44
N CYS A 26 -7.28 4.56 -14.07
CA CYS A 26 -7.66 3.41 -14.90
C CYS A 26 -8.10 3.82 -16.31
N ARG A 27 -8.95 4.84 -16.41
CA ARG A 27 -9.45 5.38 -17.70
C ARG A 27 -8.35 5.95 -18.58
N LEU A 28 -7.39 6.65 -17.98
CA LEU A 28 -6.35 7.37 -18.73
C LEU A 28 -5.22 6.44 -19.17
N LEU A 29 -4.85 5.45 -18.34
CA LEU A 29 -3.76 4.53 -18.65
C LEU A 29 -4.22 3.35 -19.52
N GLY A 30 -5.47 2.89 -19.34
CA GLY A 30 -5.98 1.66 -19.93
C GLY A 30 -5.22 0.40 -19.46
N TYR A 31 -5.63 -0.76 -19.95
CA TYR A 31 -5.04 -2.05 -19.52
C TYR A 31 -3.54 -2.14 -19.76
N GLN A 32 -3.07 -1.66 -20.92
CA GLN A 32 -1.65 -1.72 -21.27
C GLN A 32 -0.80 -0.83 -20.35
N GLY A 33 -1.23 0.42 -20.09
CA GLY A 33 -0.52 1.32 -19.20
C GLY A 33 -0.48 0.78 -17.77
N ILE A 34 -1.60 0.24 -17.29
CA ILE A 34 -1.68 -0.36 -15.95
C ILE A 34 -0.75 -1.57 -15.84
N ALA A 35 -0.71 -2.45 -16.84
CA ALA A 35 0.18 -3.62 -16.83
C ALA A 35 1.65 -3.22 -16.67
N VAL A 36 2.10 -2.20 -17.41
CA VAL A 36 3.47 -1.67 -17.30
C VAL A 36 3.73 -1.07 -15.92
N VAL A 37 2.80 -0.28 -15.38
CA VAL A 37 2.94 0.29 -14.04
C VAL A 37 3.04 -0.81 -12.98
N MET A 38 2.19 -1.84 -13.05
CA MET A 38 2.26 -2.99 -12.13
C MET A 38 3.61 -3.70 -12.23
N GLU A 39 4.13 -3.91 -13.44
CA GLU A 39 5.43 -4.56 -13.65
C GLU A 39 6.57 -3.75 -13.01
N GLU A 40 6.60 -2.44 -13.23
CA GLU A 40 7.63 -1.56 -12.64
C GLU A 40 7.50 -1.48 -11.11
N LEU A 41 6.28 -1.42 -10.58
CA LEU A 41 6.02 -1.45 -9.15
C LEU A 41 6.53 -2.76 -8.50
N LEU A 42 6.35 -3.90 -9.16
CA LEU A 42 6.90 -5.17 -8.68
C LEU A 42 8.43 -5.20 -8.70
N LYS A 43 9.07 -4.55 -9.68
CA LYS A 43 10.54 -4.40 -9.71
C LYS A 43 11.03 -3.54 -8.54
N VAL A 44 10.33 -2.45 -8.21
CA VAL A 44 10.64 -1.61 -7.04
C VAL A 44 10.53 -2.41 -5.75
N VAL A 45 9.42 -3.14 -5.55
CA VAL A 45 9.23 -3.99 -4.36
C VAL A 45 10.33 -5.04 -4.24
N LYS A 46 10.68 -5.70 -5.35
CA LYS A 46 11.79 -6.66 -5.37
C LYS A 46 13.11 -6.02 -4.95
N SER A 47 13.42 -4.83 -5.47
CA SER A 47 14.64 -4.09 -5.14
C SER A 47 14.69 -3.72 -3.66
N LEU A 48 13.60 -3.20 -3.09
CA LEU A 48 13.53 -2.83 -1.67
C LEU A 48 13.66 -4.06 -0.76
N LEU A 49 12.95 -5.15 -1.10
CA LEU A 49 12.99 -6.39 -0.32
C LEU A 49 14.38 -7.03 -0.33
N GLN A 50 14.98 -7.18 -1.51
CA GLN A 50 16.27 -7.87 -1.66
C GLN A 50 17.48 -6.99 -1.32
N GLY A 51 17.30 -5.66 -1.34
CA GLY A 51 18.33 -4.69 -1.00
C GLY A 51 18.24 -4.26 0.45
N THR A 52 17.66 -3.08 0.67
CA THR A 52 17.71 -2.39 1.96
C THR A 52 16.99 -3.15 3.06
N ILE A 53 15.76 -3.66 2.81
CA ILE A 53 14.99 -4.35 3.85
C ILE A 53 15.71 -5.60 4.32
N LEU A 54 16.24 -6.43 3.41
CA LEU A 54 16.99 -7.63 3.78
C LEU A 54 18.22 -7.30 4.62
N GLN A 55 18.97 -6.25 4.26
CA GLN A 55 20.13 -5.79 5.03
C GLN A 55 19.71 -5.40 6.46
N TYR A 56 18.68 -4.57 6.61
CA TYR A 56 18.17 -4.17 7.92
C TYR A 56 17.63 -5.35 8.72
N VAL A 57 16.92 -6.30 8.09
CA VAL A 57 16.43 -7.50 8.78
C VAL A 57 17.58 -8.32 9.32
N ASN A 58 18.64 -8.54 8.53
CA ASN A 58 19.82 -9.27 8.99
C ASN A 58 20.50 -8.56 10.17
N THR A 59 20.71 -7.25 10.08
CA THR A 59 21.28 -6.46 11.18
C THR A 59 20.39 -6.50 12.43
N LEU A 60 19.08 -6.35 12.27
CA LEU A 60 18.13 -6.39 13.38
C LEU A 60 18.06 -7.78 14.03
N MET A 61 18.22 -8.86 13.25
CA MET A 61 18.30 -10.22 13.79
C MET A 61 19.56 -10.44 14.63
N GLU A 62 20.69 -9.79 14.32
CA GLU A 62 21.91 -9.88 15.11
C GLU A 62 21.78 -9.21 16.49
N VAL A 63 21.06 -8.08 16.55
CA VAL A 63 20.78 -7.38 17.82
C VAL A 63 19.56 -7.93 18.56
N MET A 64 18.82 -8.86 17.96
CA MET A 64 17.66 -9.48 18.60
C MET A 64 18.11 -10.45 19.69
N PRO A 65 17.47 -10.47 20.88
CA PRO A 65 17.80 -11.45 21.91
C PRO A 65 17.62 -12.87 21.38
N LYS A 66 18.66 -13.70 21.50
CA LYS A 66 18.66 -15.10 21.03
C LYS A 66 17.52 -15.93 21.63
N ILE A 67 17.09 -15.57 22.85
CA ILE A 67 16.00 -16.21 23.56
C ILE A 67 15.19 -15.13 24.28
N CYS A 68 13.95 -14.94 23.87
CA CYS A 68 12.98 -14.11 24.58
C CYS A 68 11.80 -14.99 25.02
N ARG A 69 11.85 -15.50 26.27
CA ARG A 69 10.76 -16.34 26.81
C ARG A 69 9.56 -15.49 27.19
N LEU A 70 8.34 -16.01 26.99
CA LEU A 70 7.14 -15.36 27.51
C LEU A 70 7.10 -15.49 29.05
N PRO A 71 7.06 -14.37 29.79
CA PRO A 71 6.91 -14.43 31.24
C PRO A 71 5.54 -15.00 31.64
N ARG A 72 5.48 -15.59 32.83
CA ARG A 72 4.21 -16.13 33.38
C ARG A 72 3.25 -14.99 33.74
N HIS A 73 1.96 -15.29 33.78
CA HIS A 73 0.95 -14.32 34.21
C HIS A 73 1.16 -13.81 35.65
N GLU A 74 1.83 -14.59 36.49
CA GLU A 74 2.18 -14.27 37.89
C GLU A 74 2.97 -12.95 38.05
N TYR A 75 3.68 -12.50 37.01
CA TYR A 75 4.47 -11.26 37.03
C TYR A 75 3.62 -9.98 36.86
N GLY A 76 2.35 -10.11 36.46
CA GLY A 76 1.47 -8.97 36.19
C GLY A 76 1.88 -8.13 34.98
N SER A 77 1.02 -7.23 34.53
CA SER A 77 1.30 -6.39 33.35
C SER A 77 2.52 -5.46 33.49
N PRO A 78 2.82 -4.84 34.65
CA PRO A 78 4.00 -3.98 34.76
C PRO A 78 5.31 -4.76 34.64
N GLY A 79 5.40 -5.92 35.30
CA GLY A 79 6.59 -6.77 35.25
C GLY A 79 6.83 -7.36 33.86
N ILE A 80 5.77 -7.72 33.14
CA ILE A 80 5.86 -8.19 31.76
C ILE A 80 6.34 -7.08 30.82
N LEU A 81 5.82 -5.86 30.99
CA LEU A 81 6.23 -4.71 30.18
C LEU A 81 7.72 -4.36 30.40
N GLU A 82 8.16 -4.30 31.66
CA GLU A 82 9.55 -4.01 32.00
C GLU A 82 10.51 -5.07 31.46
N PHE A 83 10.11 -6.36 31.52
CA PHE A 83 10.83 -7.45 30.90
C PHE A 83 11.05 -7.22 29.40
N PHE A 84 9.99 -6.92 28.64
CA PHE A 84 10.12 -6.68 27.19
C PHE A 84 10.91 -5.41 26.87
N HIS A 85 10.76 -4.36 27.68
CA HIS A 85 11.53 -3.13 27.49
C HIS A 85 13.03 -3.37 27.66
N HIS A 86 13.42 -4.25 28.58
CA HIS A 86 14.82 -4.62 28.76
C HIS A 86 15.33 -5.55 27.66
N GLN A 87 14.54 -6.56 27.29
CA GLN A 87 14.92 -7.56 26.27
C GLN A 87 15.04 -6.98 24.86
N LEU A 88 14.20 -6.00 24.52
CA LEU A 88 14.13 -5.40 23.18
C LEU A 88 14.79 -4.02 23.11
N LYS A 89 15.53 -3.61 24.15
CA LYS A 89 16.13 -2.28 24.27
C LYS A 89 16.93 -1.89 23.02
N ASP A 90 17.82 -2.77 22.56
CA ASP A 90 18.70 -2.50 21.43
C ASP A 90 17.94 -2.34 20.10
N ILE A 91 16.77 -2.98 19.96
CA ILE A 91 15.88 -2.80 18.82
C ILE A 91 15.14 -1.46 18.93
N VAL A 92 14.62 -1.12 20.11
CA VAL A 92 13.86 0.12 20.34
C VAL A 92 14.75 1.36 20.18
N GLU A 93 16.01 1.27 20.59
CA GLU A 93 17.00 2.35 20.50
C GLU A 93 17.68 2.42 19.12
N TYR A 94 17.37 1.49 18.20
CA TYR A 94 17.94 1.49 16.86
C TYR A 94 17.49 2.73 16.06
N ALA A 95 18.42 3.67 15.87
CA ALA A 95 18.14 5.01 15.34
C ALA A 95 17.47 5.00 13.95
N GLU A 96 17.81 4.03 13.11
CA GLU A 96 17.33 3.94 11.73
C GLU A 96 16.05 3.10 11.58
N LEU A 97 15.50 2.57 12.68
CA LEU A 97 14.32 1.71 12.64
C LEU A 97 13.11 2.44 12.04
N LYS A 98 12.86 3.67 12.50
CA LYS A 98 11.72 4.46 12.03
C LYS A 98 12.02 5.16 10.70
N THR A 99 13.20 5.73 10.56
CA THR A 99 13.54 6.59 9.41
C THR A 99 13.79 5.79 8.13
N VAL A 100 14.28 4.56 8.25
CA VAL A 100 14.65 3.73 7.08
C VAL A 100 13.84 2.44 7.02
N CYS A 101 13.85 1.62 8.08
CA CYS A 101 13.18 0.32 8.03
C CYS A 101 11.65 0.46 7.85
N PHE A 102 10.99 1.23 8.70
CA PHE A 102 9.54 1.47 8.58
C PHE A 102 9.16 2.27 7.35
N GLN A 103 10.05 3.15 6.88
CA GLN A 103 9.88 3.88 5.64
C GLN A 103 9.82 2.93 4.44
N ASN A 104 10.79 2.02 4.31
CA ASN A 104 10.86 1.05 3.21
C ASN A 104 9.68 0.06 3.26
N LEU A 105 9.29 -0.39 4.46
CA LEU A 105 8.11 -1.22 4.64
C LEU A 105 6.82 -0.49 4.25
N ARG A 106 6.70 0.79 4.58
CA ARG A 106 5.55 1.61 4.16
C ARG A 106 5.49 1.75 2.64
N GLU A 107 6.64 1.93 1.99
CA GLU A 107 6.70 2.01 0.52
C GLU A 107 6.21 0.70 -0.12
N VAL A 108 6.72 -0.44 0.33
CA VAL A 108 6.25 -1.76 -0.13
C VAL A 108 4.75 -1.94 0.12
N GLY A 109 4.27 -1.59 1.31
CA GLY A 109 2.85 -1.67 1.65
C GLY A 109 1.97 -0.79 0.76
N ASN A 110 2.40 0.44 0.49
CA ASN A 110 1.69 1.37 -0.39
C ASN A 110 1.67 0.86 -1.83
N THR A 111 2.75 0.25 -2.31
CA THR A 111 2.78 -0.37 -3.64
C THR A 111 1.77 -1.50 -3.75
N LEU A 112 1.74 -2.41 -2.77
CA LEU A 112 0.77 -3.51 -2.76
C LEU A 112 -0.67 -2.99 -2.68
N LEU A 113 -0.91 -1.96 -1.86
CA LEU A 113 -2.22 -1.33 -1.74
C LEU A 113 -2.62 -0.64 -3.05
N PHE A 114 -1.70 0.02 -3.74
CA PHE A 114 -1.94 0.60 -5.06
C PHE A 114 -2.38 -0.47 -6.06
N CYS A 115 -1.67 -1.61 -6.11
CA CYS A 115 -2.02 -2.72 -6.98
C CYS A 115 -3.46 -3.20 -6.74
N LEU A 116 -3.81 -3.41 -5.47
CA LEU A 116 -5.15 -3.83 -5.04
C LEU A 116 -6.23 -2.79 -5.42
N LEU A 117 -5.98 -1.51 -5.16
CA LEU A 117 -6.97 -0.45 -5.40
C LEU A 117 -7.19 -0.19 -6.91
N ILE A 118 -6.15 -0.32 -7.73
CA ILE A 118 -6.27 -0.28 -9.19
C ILE A 118 -7.11 -1.46 -9.68
N GLU A 119 -6.81 -2.68 -9.22
CA GLU A 119 -7.56 -3.88 -9.59
C GLU A 119 -9.05 -3.73 -9.23
N GLN A 120 -9.34 -3.29 -8.01
CA GLN A 120 -10.71 -3.00 -7.57
C GLN A 120 -11.39 -1.88 -8.36
N SER A 121 -10.63 -0.94 -8.94
CA SER A 121 -11.18 0.14 -9.76
C SER A 121 -11.43 -0.29 -11.20
N LEU A 122 -10.72 -1.30 -11.70
CA LEU A 122 -10.96 -1.90 -13.02
C LEU A 122 -12.26 -2.70 -13.07
N VAL A 123 -12.60 -3.44 -12.02
CA VAL A 123 -13.79 -4.31 -11.98
C VAL A 123 -15.12 -3.55 -12.21
N PRO A 124 -15.39 -2.41 -11.58
CA PRO A 124 -16.58 -1.62 -11.87
C PRO A 124 -16.61 -1.06 -13.30
N GLU A 125 -15.46 -0.75 -13.90
CA GLU A 125 -15.42 -0.28 -15.28
C GLU A 125 -15.75 -1.40 -16.26
N THR A 126 -15.21 -2.60 -16.07
CA THR A 126 -15.52 -3.74 -16.93
C THR A 126 -16.99 -4.13 -16.86
N VAL A 127 -17.58 -4.10 -15.66
CA VAL A 127 -19.02 -4.37 -15.46
C VAL A 127 -19.86 -3.28 -16.12
N GLN A 128 -19.50 -2.01 -15.98
CA GLN A 128 -20.23 -0.92 -16.60
C GLN A 128 -20.17 -0.97 -18.13
N ASP A 129 -18.99 -1.25 -18.69
CA ASP A 129 -18.78 -1.35 -20.15
C ASP A 129 -19.57 -2.53 -20.73
N SER A 130 -19.52 -3.70 -20.09
CA SER A 130 -20.29 -4.88 -20.51
C SER A 130 -21.81 -4.68 -20.41
N ALA A 131 -22.28 -3.89 -19.44
CA ALA A 131 -23.69 -3.54 -19.29
C ALA A 131 -24.16 -2.58 -20.40
N SER A 132 -23.33 -1.62 -20.82
CA SER A 132 -23.61 -0.79 -21.99
C SER A 132 -23.65 -1.60 -23.29
N GLU A 133 -22.68 -2.48 -23.51
CA GLU A 133 -22.60 -3.29 -24.74
C GLU A 133 -23.79 -4.25 -24.88
N SER A 134 -24.23 -4.85 -23.77
CA SER A 134 -25.43 -5.71 -23.75
C SER A 134 -26.75 -4.96 -23.95
N ALA A 135 -26.82 -3.68 -23.56
CA ALA A 135 -27.96 -2.81 -23.83
C ALA A 135 -28.04 -2.40 -25.32
N GLU A 136 -26.90 -2.15 -25.96
CA GLU A 136 -26.82 -1.82 -27.40
C GLU A 136 -27.23 -3.03 -28.27
N LEU A 137 -26.74 -4.23 -27.95
CA LEU A 137 -27.13 -5.47 -28.65
C LEU A 137 -28.64 -5.78 -28.53
N HIS A 138 -29.30 -5.39 -27.43
CA HIS A 138 -30.74 -5.55 -27.28
C HIS A 138 -31.55 -4.54 -28.11
N GLN A 139 -31.01 -3.35 -28.40
CA GLN A 139 -31.66 -2.36 -29.26
C GLN A 139 -31.57 -2.74 -30.75
N ASP A 140 -30.45 -3.32 -31.20
CA ASP A 140 -30.29 -3.82 -32.58
C ASP A 140 -31.04 -5.14 -32.86
N SER A 141 -31.57 -5.80 -31.82
CA SER A 141 -32.32 -7.06 -31.93
C SER A 141 -33.85 -6.89 -31.94
N GLN A 142 -34.37 -5.65 -31.85
CA GLN A 142 -35.79 -5.36 -32.06
C GLN A 142 -36.04 -4.86 -33.49
N PRO A 143 -36.98 -5.46 -34.25
CA PRO A 143 -37.27 -5.11 -35.64
C PRO A 143 -37.95 -3.74 -35.80
#